data_AF-A0A3D1AT44-F1
#
_entry.id   AF-A0A3D1AT44-F1
#
_cell.length_a   1.000
_cell.length_b   1.000
_cell.length_c   1.000
_cell.angle_alpha   90.00
_cell.angle_beta   90.00
_cell.angle_gamma   90.00
#
_symmetry.space_group_name_H-M   'P 1'
#
loop_
_entity.id
_entity.type
_entity.pdbx_description
1 polymer ?
#
loop_
_entity_poly.entity_id
_entity_poly.type
_entity_poly.pdbx_seq_one_letter_code
_entity_poly.pdbx_strand_id
1 'polypeptide(L)' 'MVLEEATKVSGQSRRFLVVHPLDDVVEQKVGTAHLGPMRLTPAVRYSLLALRAYMVLMMVMVCYYVLHLAGAFTRG' A
#
# COMPACT_ATOMS: atom_id res chain seq x y z
N MET A 1 23.92 -19.61 -37.73
CA MET A 1 23.26 -20.04 -38.98
C MET A 1 21.99 -20.78 -38.60
N VAL A 2 20.90 -20.03 -38.40
CA VAL A 2 19.51 -20.52 -38.47
C VAL A 2 18.78 -19.38 -39.17
N LEU A 3 18.58 -19.56 -40.46
CA LEU A 3 17.87 -18.64 -41.35
C LEU A 3 16.43 -19.12 -41.50
N GLU A 4 15.57 -18.18 -41.89
CA GLU A 4 14.28 -18.38 -42.58
C GLU A 4 13.08 -18.78 -41.68
N GLU A 5 11.93 -18.10 -41.67
CA GLU A 5 11.33 -17.17 -42.63
C GLU A 5 10.53 -16.05 -41.95
N ALA A 6 10.82 -14.82 -42.37
CA ALA A 6 9.99 -13.66 -42.10
C ALA A 6 8.75 -13.70 -43.02
N THR A 7 7.69 -14.36 -42.59
CA THR A 7 6.39 -14.28 -43.26
C THR A 7 5.90 -12.82 -43.23
N LYS A 8 5.88 -12.18 -44.39
CA LYS A 8 5.31 -10.85 -44.61
C LYS A 8 3.82 -10.88 -44.27
N VAL A 9 3.42 -10.22 -43.18
CA VAL A 9 2.02 -9.89 -42.90
C VAL A 9 1.78 -8.45 -43.34
N SER A 10 1.14 -8.30 -44.50
CA SER A 10 0.54 -7.05 -44.95
C SER A 10 -0.76 -6.81 -44.19
N GLY A 11 -0.71 -5.89 -43.23
CA GLY A 11 -1.81 -5.49 -42.36
C GLY A 11 -1.21 -5.09 -41.02
N GLN A 12 -1.41 -3.86 -40.56
CA GLN A 12 -0.85 -3.35 -39.29
C GLN A 12 -1.45 -4.10 -38.09
N SER A 13 -1.03 -5.34 -37.87
CA SER A 13 -1.32 -6.13 -36.69
C SER A 13 -0.23 -5.82 -35.69
N ARG A 14 -0.56 -5.00 -34.67
CA ARG A 14 0.37 -4.67 -33.59
C ARG A 14 0.78 -5.97 -32.89
N ARG A 15 2.01 -6.41 -33.13
CA ARG A 15 2.60 -7.58 -32.49
C ARG A 15 2.86 -7.23 -31.03
N PHE A 16 2.00 -7.68 -30.12
CA PHE A 16 2.22 -7.54 -28.68
C PHE A 16 3.29 -8.56 -28.25
N LEU A 17 4.42 -8.06 -27.76
CA LEU A 17 5.45 -8.90 -27.13
C LEU A 17 5.02 -9.14 -25.68
N VAL A 18 4.56 -10.35 -25.39
CA VAL A 18 4.28 -10.79 -24.01
C VAL A 18 5.60 -11.26 -23.42
N VAL A 19 6.22 -10.42 -22.59
CA VAL A 19 7.41 -10.82 -21.83
C VAL A 19 6.91 -11.64 -20.63
N HIS A 20 7.34 -12.90 -20.55
CA HIS A 20 6.99 -13.78 -19.42
C HIS A 20 7.82 -13.39 -18.19
N PRO A 21 7.28 -13.45 -16.95
CA PRO A 21 8.04 -13.15 -15.73
C PRO A 21 9.32 -13.99 -15.55
N LEU A 22 9.42 -15.11 -16.27
CA LEU A 22 10.60 -15.98 -16.29
C LEU A 22 11.75 -15.40 -17.14
N ASP A 23 11.41 -14.60 -18.15
CA ASP A 23 12.34 -13.89 -19.03
C ASP A 23 12.59 -12.45 -18.55
N ASP A 24 12.08 -12.10 -17.37
CA ASP A 24 12.26 -10.77 -16.80
C ASP A 24 13.69 -10.60 -16.30
N VAL A 25 14.25 -9.42 -16.54
CA VAL A 25 15.60 -9.11 -16.07
C VAL A 25 15.55 -8.96 -14.56
N VAL A 26 16.54 -9.50 -13.84
CA VAL A 26 16.60 -9.39 -12.38
C VAL A 26 16.49 -7.93 -11.96
N GLU A 27 15.42 -7.60 -11.24
CA GLU A 27 15.20 -6.25 -10.72
C GLU A 27 16.36 -5.84 -9.79
N GLN A 28 17.06 -4.77 -10.16
CA GLN A 28 18.13 -4.22 -9.33
C GLN A 28 17.50 -3.50 -8.12
N LYS A 29 17.53 -4.15 -6.95
CA LYS A 29 17.05 -3.56 -5.70
C LYS A 29 17.86 -2.33 -5.35
N VAL A 30 17.26 -1.15 -5.52
CA VAL A 30 17.87 0.14 -5.17
C VAL A 30 17.92 0.28 -3.65
N GLY A 31 19.08 0.66 -3.10
CA GLY A 31 19.28 0.83 -1.67
C GLY A 31 18.36 1.90 -1.08
N THR A 32 17.61 1.55 -0.03
CA THR A 32 16.57 2.42 0.53
C THR A 32 17.06 3.38 1.62
N ALA A 33 18.35 3.38 1.93
CA ALA A 33 18.96 4.16 3.01
C ALA A 33 18.74 5.69 2.89
N HIS A 34 18.47 6.19 1.68
CA HIS A 34 18.22 7.61 1.40
C HIS A 34 16.84 7.87 0.78
N LEU A 35 15.91 6.90 0.86
CA LEU A 35 14.55 7.14 0.38
C LEU A 35 13.89 8.21 1.27
N GLY A 36 13.61 9.36 0.68
CA GLY A 36 12.89 10.45 1.34
C GLY A 36 11.47 10.03 1.74
N PRO A 37 10.87 10.69 2.74
CA PRO A 37 9.54 10.34 3.21
C PRO A 37 8.52 10.40 2.06
N MET A 38 7.79 9.30 1.89
CA MET A 38 6.77 9.19 0.84
C MET A 38 5.73 10.30 1.04
N ARG A 39 5.55 11.15 0.02
CA ARG A 39 4.60 12.27 0.09
C ARG A 39 3.18 11.72 0.23
N LEU A 40 2.60 11.91 1.41
CA LEU A 40 1.19 11.64 1.65
C LEU A 40 0.36 12.81 1.11
N THR A 41 -0.70 12.48 0.37
CA THR A 41 -1.68 13.49 -0.03
C THR A 41 -2.39 14.03 1.23
N PRO A 42 -2.83 15.31 1.24
CA PRO A 42 -3.48 15.91 2.41
C PRO A 42 -4.68 15.10 2.91
N ALA A 43 -5.47 14.52 1.99
CA ALA A 43 -6.57 13.64 2.32
C ALA A 43 -6.12 12.44 3.16
N VAL A 44 -5.05 11.74 2.75
CA VAL A 44 -4.51 10.59 3.48
C VAL A 44 -4.00 11.02 4.86
N ARG A 45 -3.39 12.21 4.98
CA ARG A 45 -2.96 12.74 6.28
C ARG A 45 -4.13 12.93 7.24
N TYR A 46 -5.25 13.48 6.76
CA TYR A 46 -6.46 13.63 7.58
C TYR A 46 -7.09 12.29 7.91
N SER A 47 -7.14 11.33 6.98
CA SER A 47 -7.64 9.97 7.25
C SER A 47 -6.83 9.28 8.35
N LEU A 48 -5.50 9.37 8.29
CA LEU A 48 -4.61 8.80 9.31
C LEU A 48 -4.78 9.50 10.66
N LEU A 49 -4.94 10.83 10.66
CA LEU A 49 -5.20 11.59 11.88
C LEU A 49 -6.54 11.21 12.51
N ALA A 50 -7.60 11.11 11.71
CA ALA A 50 -8.93 10.70 12.15
C ALA A 50 -8.92 9.27 12.69
N LEU A 51 -8.24 8.35 12.01
CA LEU A 51 -8.06 6.98 12.47
C LEU A 51 -7.33 6.92 13.82
N ARG A 52 -6.26 7.69 13.97
CA ARG A 52 -5.51 7.77 15.23
C ARG A 52 -6.38 8.34 16.35
N ALA A 53 -7.12 9.41 16.07
CA ALA A 53 -8.03 10.03 17.04
C ALA A 53 -9.15 9.06 17.45
N TYR A 54 -9.70 8.30 16.52
CA TYR A 54 -10.70 7.26 16.79
C TYR A 54 -10.17 6.19 17.73
N MET A 55 -8.96 5.67 17.50
CA MET A 55 -8.35 4.67 18.37
C MET A 55 -8.14 5.18 19.80
N VAL A 56 -7.69 6.44 19.93
CA VAL A 56 -7.52 7.08 21.25
C VAL A 56 -8.88 7.25 21.93
N LEU A 57 -9.90 7.73 21.20
CA LEU A 57 -11.25 7.88 21.73
C LEU A 57 -11.82 6.55 22.22
N MET A 58 -11.65 5.48 21.44
CA MET A 58 -12.10 4.14 21.82
C MET A 58 -11.42 3.64 23.10
N MET A 59 -10.10 3.85 23.23
CA MET A 59 -9.39 3.53 24.47
C MET A 59 -9.94 4.30 25.67
N VAL A 60 -10.13 5.61 25.54
CA VAL A 60 -10.70 6.44 26.63
C VAL A 60 -12.10 5.96 27.00
N MET A 61 -12.95 5.66 26.03
CA MET A 61 -14.31 5.19 26.27
C MET A 61 -14.33 3.85 27.00
N VAL A 62 -13.46 2.91 26.61
CA VAL A 62 -13.31 1.62 27.30
C VAL A 62 -12.80 1.82 28.73
N CYS A 63 -11.76 2.65 28.92
CA CYS A 63 -11.26 2.96 30.26
C CYS A 63 -12.34 3.58 31.15
N TYR A 64 -13.10 4.55 30.63
CA TYR A 64 -14.22 5.16 31.34
C TYR A 64 -15.27 4.11 31.74
N TYR A 65 -15.68 3.27 30.79
CA TYR A 65 -16.66 2.22 31.04
C TYR A 65 -16.20 1.23 32.11
N VAL A 66 -14.94 0.79 32.04
CA VAL A 66 -14.36 -0.14 33.01
C VAL A 66 -14.24 0.50 34.40
N LEU A 67 -13.79 1.76 34.48
CA LEU A 67 -13.71 2.49 35.76
C LEU A 67 -15.10 2.70 36.39
N HIS A 68 -16.09 3.01 35.56
CA HIS A 68 -17.48 3.13 35.97
C HIS A 68 -18.01 1.79 36.51
N LEU A 69 -17.78 0.68 35.80
CA LEU A 69 -18.21 -0.65 36.23
C LEU A 69 -17.47 -1.14 37.48
N ALA A 70 -16.19 -0.79 37.62
CA ALA A 70 -15.38 -1.09 38.79
C ALA A 70 -15.85 -0.37 40.06
N GLY A 71 -16.85 0.50 39.97
CA GLY A 71 -17.37 1.23 41.11
C GLY A 71 -16.45 2.37 41.55
N ALA A 72 -15.52 2.82 40.70
CA ALA A 72 -14.70 4.00 41.01
C ALA A 72 -15.57 5.27 41.20
N PHE A 73 -16.78 5.28 40.62
CA PHE A 73 -17.77 6.33 40.78
C PHE A 73 -18.91 5.98 41.77
N THR A 74 -18.88 4.83 42.46
CA THR A 74 -19.99 4.39 43.35
C THR A 74 -19.78 4.78 44.83
N ARG A 75 -18.96 5.79 45.11
CA ARG A 75 -18.83 6.37 46.45
C ARG A 75 -19.03 7.89 46.40
N GLY A 76 -20.30 8.29 46.46
CA GLY A 76 -20.82 9.64 46.63
C GLY A 76 -22.28 9.56 47.04
#